data_AF-A0A6P1TLM7-F1
#
_entry.id   AF-A0A6P1TLM7-F1
#
_cell.length_a   1.000
_cell.length_b   1.000
_cell.length_c   1.000
_cell.angle_alpha   90.00
_cell.angle_beta   90.00
_cell.angle_gamma   90.00
#
_symmetry.space_group_name_H-M   'P 1'
#
loop_
_entity.id
_entity.type
_entity.pdbx_description
1 polymer ?
#
loop_
_entity_poly.entity_id
_entity_poly.type
_entity_poly.pdbx_seq_one_letter_code
_entity_poly.pdbx_strand_id
1 'polypeptide(L)'
;MNIINQLYNLAIQLFNDKKYIKLSLLLLGIILSAVCTGFVLYMIISLIVTHLIEIVTTIGGIIIFFSVLINFFSKKNTEVEPVTSVMDYDPIVLESTYSLIRKNLAVIISDISEIIKLKKPATVMQMDAPSHYDIVGNVPIYHYMFFKLTEKADIDVIMGVLQTTITQRLESNSFEGITQSRFLYNSASYPSILVDNVIDTGSFIQVDIAIASEAYCRHRKQRLYNTINSGNMHSNVSDKDF
;
A
#
# COMPACT_ATOMS: atom_id res chain seq x y z
N MET A 1 44.59 28.27 43.80
CA MET A 1 44.66 28.43 45.27
C MET A 1 43.23 28.68 45.74
N ASN A 2 42.67 27.76 46.53
CA ASN A 2 41.23 27.68 46.76
C ASN A 2 40.72 28.90 47.54
N ILE A 3 39.68 29.60 47.05
CA ILE A 3 39.12 30.82 47.68
C ILE A 3 38.70 30.53 49.13
N ILE A 4 38.20 29.32 49.37
CA ILE A 4 37.84 28.80 50.70
C ILE A 4 39.06 28.80 51.64
N ASN A 5 40.24 28.39 51.16
CA ASN A 5 41.45 28.35 51.96
C ASN A 5 41.98 29.76 52.27
N GLN A 6 41.78 30.73 51.38
CA GLN A 6 42.13 32.13 51.63
C GLN A 6 41.21 32.77 52.67
N LEU A 7 39.90 32.52 52.59
CA LEU A 7 38.92 33.00 53.58
C LEU A 7 39.14 32.36 54.96
N TYR A 8 39.48 31.07 55.00
CA TYR A 8 39.82 30.35 56.23
C TYR A 8 41.07 30.92 56.90
N ASN A 9 42.14 31.15 56.13
CA ASN A 9 43.38 31.73 56.65
C ASN A 9 43.18 33.17 57.15
N LEU A 10 42.35 33.98 56.46
CA LEU A 10 41.96 35.32 56.91
C LEU A 10 41.14 35.29 58.21
N ALA A 11 40.23 34.33 58.36
CA ALA A 11 39.44 34.18 59.59
C ALA A 11 40.33 33.80 60.78
N ILE A 12 41.29 32.88 60.61
CA ILE A 12 42.26 32.50 61.65
C ILE A 12 43.15 33.69 62.04
N GLN A 13 43.64 34.45 61.06
CA GLN A 13 44.48 35.62 61.32
C GLN A 13 43.71 36.69 62.11
N LEU A 14 42.45 36.96 61.76
CA LEU A 14 41.61 37.93 62.47
C LEU A 14 41.20 37.46 63.88
N PHE A 15 41.09 36.15 64.08
CA PHE A 15 40.85 35.55 65.40
C PHE A 15 42.07 35.69 66.32
N ASN A 16 43.26 35.37 65.80
CA ASN A 16 44.52 35.47 66.55
C ASN A 16 44.88 36.93 66.90
N ASP A 17 44.55 37.87 66.01
CA ASP A 17 44.72 39.32 66.22
C ASP A 17 43.71 39.94 67.23
N LYS A 18 42.79 39.15 67.81
CA LYS A 18 41.68 39.59 68.70
C LYS A 18 40.76 40.66 68.10
N LYS A 19 40.67 40.77 66.76
CA LYS A 19 39.82 41.76 66.06
C LYS A 19 38.41 41.21 65.84
N TYR A 20 37.68 40.94 66.92
CA TYR A 20 36.39 40.24 66.90
C TYR A 20 35.29 40.89 66.06
N ILE A 21 35.26 42.23 65.98
CA ILE A 21 34.27 42.97 65.16
C ILE A 21 34.46 42.72 63.66
N LYS A 22 35.71 42.62 63.19
CA LYS A 22 35.99 42.35 61.77
C LYS A 22 35.69 40.90 61.42
N LEU A 23 35.90 39.98 62.37
CA LEU A 23 35.60 38.57 62.20
C LEU A 23 34.09 38.31 62.12
N SER A 24 33.28 38.94 62.98
CA SER A 24 31.82 38.81 62.92
C SER A 24 31.25 39.36 61.61
N LEU A 25 31.77 40.48 61.12
CA LEU A 25 31.38 41.05 59.83
C LEU A 25 31.71 40.11 58.65
N LEU A 26 32.89 39.46 58.68
CA LEU A 26 33.32 38.52 57.64
C LEU A 26 32.43 37.27 57.62
N LEU A 27 32.10 36.70 58.79
CA LEU A 27 31.19 35.56 58.88
C LEU A 27 29.78 35.90 58.40
N LEU A 28 29.27 37.08 58.76
CA LEU A 28 27.96 37.55 58.29
C LEU A 28 27.94 37.73 56.76
N GLY A 29 29.03 38.26 56.18
CA GLY A 29 29.19 38.36 54.73
C GLY A 29 29.18 37.00 54.02
N ILE A 30 29.86 35.99 54.58
CA ILE A 30 29.85 34.63 54.03
C ILE A 30 28.44 34.04 54.08
N ILE A 31 27.75 34.15 55.22
CA ILE A 31 26.38 33.63 55.39
C ILE A 31 25.43 34.32 54.39
N LEU A 32 25.49 35.64 54.27
CA LEU A 32 24.65 36.40 53.34
C LEU A 32 24.92 35.97 51.89
N SER A 33 26.20 35.81 51.51
CA SER A 33 26.56 35.34 50.17
C SER A 33 26.03 33.93 49.88
N ALA A 34 26.07 33.03 50.86
CA ALA A 34 25.57 31.66 50.72
C ALA A 34 24.04 31.65 50.53
N VAL A 35 23.31 32.48 51.29
CA VAL A 35 21.86 32.62 51.18
C VAL A 35 21.46 33.21 49.83
N CYS A 36 22.15 34.26 49.37
CA CYS A 36 21.89 34.85 48.05
C CYS A 36 22.13 33.85 46.91
N THR A 37 23.24 33.10 46.96
CA THR A 37 23.55 32.09 45.94
C THR A 37 22.51 30.96 45.94
N GLY A 38 22.07 30.52 47.13
CA GLY A 38 21.02 29.52 47.27
C GLY A 38 19.67 29.98 46.70
N PHE A 39 19.31 31.25 46.91
CA PHE A 39 18.06 31.82 46.39
C PHE A 39 18.05 31.90 44.86
N VAL A 40 19.18 32.29 44.25
CA VAL A 40 19.32 32.31 42.78
C VAL A 40 19.16 30.91 42.19
N LEU A 41 19.80 29.90 42.79
CA LEU A 41 19.66 28.51 42.35
C LEU A 41 18.21 28.00 42.47
N TYR A 42 17.52 28.35 43.56
CA TYR A 42 16.11 28.01 43.74
C TYR A 42 15.22 28.61 42.64
N MET A 43 15.42 29.88 42.27
CA MET A 43 14.66 30.53 41.20
C MET A 43 14.88 29.84 39.85
N ILE A 44 16.11 29.43 39.53
CA ILE A 44 16.43 28.70 38.29
C ILE A 44 15.72 27.34 38.26
N ILE A 45 15.79 26.58 39.35
CA ILE A 45 15.14 25.27 39.46
C ILE A 45 13.62 25.41 39.35
N SER A 46 13.04 26.38 40.05
CA SER A 46 11.60 26.65 39.99
C SER A 46 11.14 26.97 38.57
N LEU A 47 11.90 27.79 37.84
CA LEU A 47 11.57 28.15 36.46
C LEU A 47 11.57 26.93 35.53
N ILE A 48 12.53 26.01 35.70
CA ILE A 48 12.59 24.77 34.93
C ILE A 48 11.38 23.88 35.26
N VAL A 49 11.04 23.71 36.54
CA VAL A 49 9.90 22.87 36.96
C VAL A 49 8.57 23.43 36.45
N THR A 50 8.39 24.75 36.49
CA THR A 50 7.16 25.39 36.02
C THR A 50 6.95 25.21 34.52
N HIS A 51 8.01 25.27 33.72
CA HIS A 51 7.92 25.16 32.25
C HIS A 51 8.19 23.75 31.69
N LEU A 52 8.43 22.74 32.54
CA LEU A 52 8.71 21.37 32.10
C LEU A 52 7.59 20.80 31.21
N ILE A 53 6.33 21.06 31.57
CA ILE A 53 5.17 20.55 30.82
C ILE A 53 5.09 21.21 29.44
N GLU A 54 5.35 22.51 29.34
CA GLU A 54 5.35 23.25 28.07
C GLU A 54 6.50 22.80 27.16
N ILE A 55 7.68 22.53 27.71
CA ILE A 55 8.84 22.01 26.97
C ILE A 55 8.57 20.60 26.44
N VAL A 56 8.02 19.71 27.27
CA VAL A 56 7.74 18.32 26.86
C VAL A 56 6.62 18.27 25.81
N THR A 57 5.57 19.08 25.97
CA THR A 57 4.44 19.12 25.01
C THR A 57 4.85 19.70 23.66
N THR A 58 5.69 20.73 23.64
CA THR A 58 6.19 21.31 22.38
C THR A 58 7.11 20.35 21.63
N ILE A 59 8.06 19.69 22.32
CA ILE A 59 8.94 18.69 21.69
C ILE A 59 8.14 17.48 21.20
N GLY A 60 7.20 16.97 22.01
CA GLY A 60 6.32 15.86 21.63
C GLY A 60 5.45 16.19 20.42
N GLY A 61 4.90 17.41 20.38
CA GLY A 61 4.10 17.90 19.25
C GLY A 61 4.90 17.95 17.95
N ILE A 62 6.15 18.42 18.00
CA ILE A 62 7.04 18.47 16.82
C ILE A 62 7.32 17.05 16.29
N ILE A 63 7.60 16.09 17.17
CA ILE A 63 7.87 14.70 16.77
C ILE A 63 6.64 14.05 16.11
N ILE A 64 5.46 14.25 16.68
CA ILE A 64 4.21 13.72 16.11
C ILE A 64 3.92 14.39 14.76
N PHE A 65 4.09 15.71 14.67
CA PHE A 65 3.90 16.46 13.43
C PHE A 65 4.79 15.92 12.30
N PHE A 66 6.10 15.74 12.54
CA PHE A 66 7.01 15.16 11.55
C PHE A 66 6.69 13.69 11.25
N SER A 67 6.25 12.90 12.23
CA SER A 67 5.86 11.50 12.01
C SER A 67 4.63 11.39 11.09
N VAL A 68 3.64 12.24 11.28
CA VAL A 68 2.45 12.32 10.41
C VAL A 68 2.86 12.79 9.01
N LEU A 69 3.75 13.78 8.91
CA LEU A 69 4.22 14.31 7.63
C LEU A 69 4.96 13.23 6.82
N ILE A 70 5.87 12.48 7.44
CA ILE A 70 6.57 11.36 6.80
C ILE A 70 5.58 10.30 6.32
N ASN A 71 4.57 9.95 7.12
CA ASN A 71 3.59 8.92 6.75
C ASN A 71 2.63 9.39 5.64
N PHE A 72 2.36 10.69 5.53
CA PHE A 72 1.52 11.26 4.48
C PHE A 72 2.25 11.41 3.14
N PHE A 73 3.57 11.66 3.16
CA PHE A 73 4.40 11.77 1.96
C PHE A 73 5.03 10.45 1.52
N SER A 74 5.14 9.45 2.41
CA SER A 74 5.58 8.11 2.05
C SER A 74 4.43 7.35 1.39
N LYS A 75 4.15 7.67 0.12
CA LYS A 75 3.56 6.71 -0.81
C LYS A 75 4.51 5.52 -0.82
N LYS A 76 4.16 4.48 -0.06
CA LYS A 76 4.83 3.18 -0.09
C LYS A 76 4.75 2.65 -1.52
N ASN A 77 5.75 2.98 -2.32
CA ASN A 77 6.12 2.21 -3.48
C ASN A 77 6.63 0.89 -2.90
N THR A 78 5.71 -0.03 -2.65
CA THR A 78 6.08 -1.44 -2.50
C THR A 78 6.69 -1.81 -3.85
N GLU A 79 8.01 -1.68 -3.94
CA GLU A 79 8.80 -2.22 -5.03
C GLU A 79 8.42 -3.70 -5.11
N VAL A 80 7.71 -4.05 -6.18
CA VAL A 80 7.24 -5.41 -6.40
C VAL A 80 8.48 -6.18 -6.76
N GLU A 81 8.99 -6.99 -5.83
CA GLU A 81 10.08 -7.90 -6.12
C GLU A 81 9.75 -8.70 -7.39
N PRO A 82 10.64 -8.69 -8.41
CA PRO A 82 10.44 -9.48 -9.61
C PRO A 82 10.39 -10.95 -9.19
N VAL A 83 9.34 -11.65 -9.64
CA VAL A 83 9.20 -13.09 -9.42
C VAL A 83 10.34 -13.77 -10.17
N THR A 84 11.35 -14.23 -9.44
CA THR A 84 12.52 -14.94 -9.98
C THR A 84 12.27 -16.44 -10.21
N SER A 85 11.15 -16.98 -9.77
CA SER A 85 10.75 -18.35 -10.09
C SER A 85 9.88 -18.37 -11.35
N VAL A 86 10.45 -18.81 -12.47
CA VAL A 86 9.65 -19.26 -13.62
C VAL A 86 8.79 -20.42 -13.11
N MET A 87 7.47 -20.25 -13.05
CA MET A 87 6.57 -21.38 -12.80
C MET A 87 6.58 -22.22 -14.06
N ASP A 88 7.03 -23.46 -13.92
CA ASP A 88 6.89 -24.44 -14.97
C ASP A 88 5.45 -24.98 -14.94
N TYR A 89 4.73 -24.80 -16.04
CA TYR A 89 3.36 -25.23 -16.18
C TYR A 89 3.31 -26.48 -17.05
N ASP A 90 2.71 -27.54 -16.52
CA ASP A 90 2.44 -28.74 -17.32
C ASP A 90 1.38 -28.43 -18.40
N PRO A 91 1.71 -28.58 -19.70
CA PRO A 91 0.76 -28.33 -20.79
C PRO A 91 -0.53 -29.16 -20.69
N ILE A 92 -0.47 -30.37 -20.13
CA ILE A 92 -1.64 -31.23 -19.97
C ILE A 92 -2.62 -30.60 -18.96
N VAL A 93 -2.09 -30.02 -17.88
CA VAL A 93 -2.88 -29.33 -16.87
C VAL A 93 -3.49 -28.06 -17.45
N LEU A 94 -2.74 -27.29 -18.24
CA LEU A 94 -3.25 -26.09 -18.90
C LEU A 94 -4.40 -26.43 -19.87
N GLU A 95 -4.25 -27.47 -20.69
CA GLU A 95 -5.30 -27.90 -21.63
C GLU A 95 -6.55 -28.46 -20.95
N SER A 96 -6.36 -29.23 -19.88
CA SER A 96 -7.50 -29.74 -19.10
C SER A 96 -8.25 -28.58 -18.42
N THR A 97 -7.53 -27.58 -17.91
CA THR A 97 -8.10 -26.36 -17.32
C THR A 97 -8.83 -25.54 -18.36
N TYR A 98 -8.22 -25.33 -19.53
CA TYR A 98 -8.83 -24.66 -20.66
C TYR A 98 -10.16 -25.30 -21.03
N SER A 99 -10.19 -26.63 -21.16
CA SER A 99 -11.40 -27.39 -21.49
C SER A 99 -12.47 -27.33 -20.39
N LEU A 100 -12.09 -27.30 -19.12
CA LEU A 100 -13.01 -27.16 -17.99
C LEU A 100 -13.70 -25.79 -18.00
N ILE A 101 -12.91 -24.72 -18.14
CA ILE A 101 -13.44 -23.35 -18.21
C ILE A 101 -14.33 -23.21 -19.45
N ARG A 102 -13.91 -23.75 -20.60
CA ARG A 102 -14.67 -23.74 -21.86
C ARG A 102 -16.08 -24.33 -21.70
N LYS A 103 -16.21 -25.49 -21.04
CA LYS A 103 -17.52 -26.12 -20.79
C LYS A 103 -18.43 -25.22 -19.98
N ASN A 104 -17.91 -24.62 -18.91
CA ASN A 104 -18.68 -23.73 -18.05
C ASN A 104 -19.06 -22.42 -18.77
N LEU A 105 -18.15 -21.85 -19.56
CA LEU A 105 -18.42 -20.67 -20.36
C LEU A 105 -19.52 -20.89 -21.40
N ALA A 106 -19.55 -22.06 -22.05
CA ALA A 106 -20.58 -22.35 -23.04
C ALA A 106 -21.99 -22.26 -22.42
N VAL A 107 -22.14 -22.71 -21.18
CA VAL A 107 -23.39 -22.59 -20.42
C VAL A 107 -23.66 -21.13 -20.04
N ILE A 108 -22.66 -20.43 -19.49
CA ILE A 108 -22.79 -19.02 -19.10
C ILE A 108 -23.24 -18.15 -20.28
N ILE A 109 -22.55 -18.27 -21.41
CA ILE A 109 -22.83 -17.49 -22.62
C ILE A 109 -24.21 -17.82 -23.17
N SER A 110 -24.67 -19.07 -23.05
CA SER A 110 -26.02 -19.44 -23.46
C SER A 110 -27.09 -18.66 -22.68
N ASP A 111 -26.88 -18.43 -21.38
CA ASP A 111 -27.80 -17.67 -20.53
C ASP A 111 -27.78 -16.17 -20.82
N ILE A 112 -26.59 -15.59 -21.03
CA ILE A 112 -26.42 -14.12 -21.12
C ILE A 112 -26.34 -13.59 -22.56
N SER A 113 -26.28 -14.45 -23.56
CA SER A 113 -26.11 -14.10 -24.99
C SER A 113 -27.05 -13.00 -25.50
N GLU A 114 -28.28 -12.95 -25.00
CA GLU A 114 -29.26 -11.94 -25.41
C GLU A 114 -28.87 -10.54 -24.94
N ILE A 115 -28.19 -10.45 -23.79
CA ILE A 115 -27.69 -9.21 -23.18
C ILE A 115 -26.41 -8.78 -23.89
N ILE A 116 -25.44 -9.69 -24.00
CA ILE A 116 -24.09 -9.41 -24.51
C ILE A 116 -23.98 -9.44 -26.04
N LYS A 117 -25.05 -9.83 -26.75
CA LYS A 117 -25.13 -9.94 -28.21
C LYS A 117 -24.04 -10.83 -28.84
N LEU A 118 -23.64 -11.88 -28.13
CA LEU A 118 -22.76 -12.93 -28.64
C LEU A 118 -23.58 -14.14 -29.11
N LYS A 119 -23.09 -14.83 -30.14
CA LYS A 119 -23.74 -16.03 -30.66
C LYS A 119 -23.63 -17.16 -29.64
N LYS A 120 -24.76 -17.79 -29.31
CA LYS A 120 -24.79 -19.01 -28.49
C LYS A 120 -23.96 -20.11 -29.19
N PRO A 121 -22.95 -20.70 -28.52
CA PRO A 121 -22.17 -21.78 -29.10
C PRO A 121 -23.04 -23.04 -29.20
N ALA A 122 -23.10 -23.65 -30.38
CA ALA A 122 -23.80 -24.94 -30.56
C ALA A 122 -22.98 -26.12 -30.04
N THR A 123 -21.65 -25.98 -30.08
CA THR A 123 -20.69 -26.93 -29.53
C THR A 123 -19.56 -26.17 -28.85
N VAL A 124 -18.92 -26.77 -27.84
CA VAL A 124 -17.80 -26.15 -27.12
C VAL A 124 -16.61 -25.82 -28.03
N MET A 125 -16.42 -26.58 -29.13
CA MET A 125 -15.32 -26.37 -30.07
C MET A 125 -15.46 -25.09 -30.91
N GLN A 126 -16.67 -24.52 -31.01
CA GLN A 126 -16.87 -23.24 -31.71
C GLN A 126 -16.26 -22.06 -30.95
N MET A 127 -15.81 -22.29 -29.72
CA MET A 127 -15.21 -21.27 -28.86
C MET A 127 -13.67 -21.31 -28.85
N ASP A 128 -13.07 -22.21 -29.64
CA ASP A 128 -11.62 -22.40 -29.63
C ASP A 128 -10.89 -21.24 -30.28
N ALA A 129 -9.98 -20.65 -29.51
CA ALA A 129 -9.02 -19.68 -30.02
C ALA A 129 -7.84 -20.41 -30.71
N PRO A 130 -7.17 -19.79 -31.70
CA PRO A 130 -5.98 -20.36 -32.33
C PRO A 130 -4.85 -20.68 -31.35
N SER A 131 -4.69 -19.86 -30.30
CA SER A 131 -3.87 -20.16 -29.12
C SER A 131 -4.82 -20.29 -27.94
N HIS A 132 -4.85 -21.44 -27.27
CA HIS A 132 -5.74 -21.68 -26.13
C HIS A 132 -5.31 -20.93 -24.87
N TYR A 133 -4.01 -20.69 -24.72
CA TYR A 133 -3.45 -19.98 -23.58
C TYR A 133 -2.09 -19.38 -23.89
N ASP A 134 -1.79 -18.25 -23.25
CA ASP A 134 -0.47 -17.63 -23.24
C ASP A 134 -0.01 -17.45 -21.78
N ILE A 135 1.30 -17.56 -21.52
CA ILE A 135 1.88 -17.31 -20.18
C ILE A 135 2.41 -15.89 -20.13
N VAL A 136 1.68 -14.99 -19.47
CA VAL A 136 2.03 -13.57 -19.34
C VAL A 136 2.32 -13.26 -17.87
N GLY A 137 3.52 -12.75 -17.58
CA GLY A 137 3.91 -12.42 -16.21
C GLY A 137 3.89 -13.61 -15.25
N ASN A 138 4.24 -14.81 -15.77
CA ASN A 138 4.20 -16.07 -15.03
C ASN A 138 2.78 -16.52 -14.63
N VAL A 139 1.79 -16.21 -15.48
CA VAL A 139 0.39 -16.55 -15.26
C VAL A 139 -0.22 -17.04 -16.58
N PRO A 140 -0.92 -18.19 -16.59
CA PRO A 140 -1.65 -18.63 -17.76
C PRO A 140 -2.91 -17.78 -17.93
N ILE A 141 -3.05 -17.19 -19.12
CA ILE A 141 -4.25 -16.49 -19.58
C ILE A 141 -4.86 -17.38 -20.66
N TYR A 142 -6.12 -17.77 -20.49
CA TYR A 142 -6.85 -18.65 -21.39
C TYR A 142 -7.70 -17.82 -22.36
N HIS A 143 -7.64 -18.13 -23.65
CA HIS A 143 -8.28 -17.33 -24.70
C HIS A 143 -9.48 -18.07 -25.30
N TYR A 144 -10.64 -17.42 -25.33
CA TYR A 144 -11.86 -17.97 -25.92
C TYR A 144 -12.41 -17.02 -26.97
N MET A 145 -12.88 -17.54 -28.10
CA MET A 145 -13.42 -16.72 -29.18
C MET A 145 -14.92 -16.92 -29.35
N PHE A 146 -15.67 -15.83 -29.49
CA PHE A 146 -17.12 -15.86 -29.67
C PHE A 146 -17.52 -15.05 -30.91
N PHE A 147 -18.41 -15.59 -31.71
CA PHE A 147 -18.98 -14.83 -32.83
C PHE A 147 -19.88 -13.71 -32.31
N LYS A 148 -19.72 -12.51 -32.87
CA LYS A 148 -20.62 -11.38 -32.58
C LYS A 148 -21.91 -11.48 -33.39
N LEU A 149 -23.03 -11.07 -32.80
CA LEU A 149 -24.33 -10.93 -33.51
C LEU A 149 -24.56 -9.51 -34.03
N THR A 150 -23.72 -8.56 -33.62
CA THR A 150 -23.85 -7.13 -33.96
C THR A 150 -22.52 -6.61 -34.48
N GLU A 151 -22.52 -5.59 -35.33
CA GLU A 151 -21.28 -5.01 -35.87
C GLU A 151 -20.43 -4.32 -34.80
N LYS A 152 -21.09 -3.66 -33.84
CA LYS A 152 -20.45 -2.98 -32.72
C LYS A 152 -20.86 -3.64 -31.41
N ALA A 153 -19.92 -4.36 -30.79
CA ALA A 153 -20.09 -4.95 -29.49
C ALA A 153 -19.62 -3.98 -28.40
N ASP A 154 -20.39 -3.84 -27.33
CA ASP A 154 -19.98 -3.05 -26.17
C ASP A 154 -19.09 -3.92 -25.25
N ILE A 155 -17.78 -3.68 -25.33
CA ILE A 155 -16.75 -4.46 -24.64
C ILE A 155 -16.92 -4.35 -23.11
N ASP A 156 -17.24 -3.17 -22.60
CA ASP A 156 -17.38 -2.92 -21.16
C ASP A 156 -18.61 -3.65 -20.60
N VAL A 157 -19.71 -3.66 -21.36
CA VAL A 157 -20.91 -4.43 -21.01
C VAL A 157 -20.62 -5.93 -21.03
N ILE A 158 -19.93 -6.44 -22.06
CA ILE A 158 -19.57 -7.86 -22.14
C ILE A 158 -18.71 -8.24 -20.92
N MET A 159 -17.66 -7.48 -20.64
CA MET A 159 -16.78 -7.68 -19.49
C MET A 159 -17.55 -7.68 -18.17
N GLY A 160 -18.37 -6.66 -17.93
CA GLY A 160 -19.10 -6.49 -16.68
C GLY A 160 -20.15 -7.59 -16.45
N VAL A 161 -20.96 -7.91 -17.47
CA VAL A 161 -21.97 -8.95 -17.38
C VAL A 161 -21.32 -10.32 -17.20
N LEU A 162 -20.29 -10.64 -18.00
CA LEU A 162 -19.61 -11.92 -17.92
C LEU A 162 -18.94 -12.13 -16.56
N GLN A 163 -18.19 -11.15 -16.05
CA GLN A 163 -17.56 -11.23 -14.73
C GLN A 163 -18.61 -11.41 -13.62
N THR A 164 -19.73 -10.69 -13.70
CA THR A 164 -20.82 -10.79 -12.72
C THR A 164 -21.42 -12.19 -12.72
N THR A 165 -21.76 -12.74 -13.89
CA THR A 165 -22.36 -14.07 -14.00
C THR A 165 -21.39 -15.17 -13.59
N ILE A 166 -20.11 -15.09 -13.94
CA ILE A 166 -19.07 -16.01 -13.47
C ILE A 166 -19.00 -16.00 -11.94
N THR A 167 -18.98 -14.81 -11.33
CA THR A 167 -18.89 -14.65 -9.88
C THR A 167 -20.11 -15.26 -9.19
N GLN A 168 -21.32 -14.99 -9.68
CA GLN A 168 -22.55 -15.57 -9.14
C GLN A 168 -22.57 -17.11 -9.24
N ARG A 169 -22.07 -17.67 -10.34
CA ARG A 169 -21.98 -19.13 -10.50
C ARG A 169 -20.96 -19.76 -9.57
N LEU A 170 -19.82 -19.12 -9.37
CA LEU A 170 -18.82 -19.55 -8.40
C LEU A 170 -19.40 -19.52 -6.97
N GLU A 171 -20.10 -18.46 -6.59
CA GLU A 171 -20.70 -18.31 -5.26
C GLU A 171 -21.85 -19.29 -5.00
N SER A 172 -22.58 -19.69 -6.05
CA SER A 172 -23.64 -20.70 -5.98
C SER A 172 -23.15 -22.14 -6.13
N ASN A 173 -21.83 -22.37 -6.25
CA ASN A 173 -21.24 -23.68 -6.55
C ASN A 173 -21.81 -24.35 -7.82
N SER A 174 -22.25 -23.55 -8.78
CA SER A 174 -22.76 -24.02 -10.09
C SER A 174 -21.70 -23.99 -11.19
N PHE A 175 -20.46 -23.65 -10.84
CA PHE A 175 -19.29 -23.76 -11.71
C PHE A 175 -18.65 -25.15 -11.53
N GLU A 176 -18.82 -26.03 -12.50
CA GLU A 176 -18.38 -27.42 -12.39
C GLU A 176 -16.85 -27.52 -12.37
N GLY A 177 -16.33 -28.30 -11.42
CA GLY A 177 -14.89 -28.58 -11.28
C GLY A 177 -14.09 -27.50 -10.56
N ILE A 178 -14.69 -26.37 -10.16
CA ILE A 178 -14.06 -25.34 -9.33
C ILE A 178 -14.89 -25.14 -8.07
N THR A 179 -14.35 -25.60 -6.94
CA THR A 179 -15.02 -25.57 -5.63
C THR A 179 -14.70 -24.33 -4.82
N GLN A 180 -13.57 -23.68 -5.09
CA GLN A 180 -13.19 -22.44 -4.43
C GLN A 180 -13.77 -21.26 -5.19
N SER A 181 -14.70 -20.53 -4.59
CA SER A 181 -15.34 -19.37 -5.23
C SER A 181 -14.50 -18.10 -5.19
N ARG A 182 -13.65 -17.94 -4.16
CA ARG A 182 -12.85 -16.74 -3.95
C ARG A 182 -11.40 -17.05 -3.57
N PHE A 183 -10.49 -16.20 -4.03
CA PHE A 183 -9.07 -16.17 -3.68
C PHE A 183 -8.77 -14.93 -2.83
N LEU A 184 -8.01 -15.10 -1.74
CA LEU A 184 -7.64 -14.01 -0.84
C LEU A 184 -6.22 -13.54 -1.17
N TYR A 185 -6.07 -12.25 -1.48
CA TYR A 185 -4.78 -11.63 -1.76
C TYR A 185 -4.68 -10.27 -1.09
N ASN A 186 -3.65 -10.04 -0.26
CA ASN A 186 -3.44 -8.78 0.48
C ASN A 186 -4.70 -8.27 1.20
N SER A 187 -5.39 -9.16 1.93
CA SER A 187 -6.64 -8.87 2.66
C SER A 187 -7.84 -8.46 1.78
N ALA A 188 -7.72 -8.53 0.46
CA ALA A 188 -8.82 -8.35 -0.48
C ALA A 188 -9.25 -9.69 -1.07
N SER A 189 -10.56 -9.86 -1.28
CA SER A 189 -11.14 -11.09 -1.79
C SER A 189 -11.52 -10.95 -3.26
N TYR A 190 -10.92 -11.77 -4.12
CA TYR A 190 -11.14 -11.82 -5.57
C TYR A 190 -11.95 -13.07 -5.94
N PRO A 191 -12.83 -13.02 -6.95
CA PRO A 191 -13.41 -14.24 -7.52
C PRO A 191 -12.29 -15.16 -8.02
N SER A 192 -12.44 -16.49 -7.88
CA SER A 192 -11.40 -17.44 -8.30
C SER A 192 -11.16 -17.48 -9.80
N ILE A 193 -12.13 -17.02 -10.59
CA ILE A 193 -12.02 -16.88 -12.04
C ILE A 193 -12.31 -15.43 -12.38
N LEU A 194 -11.39 -14.80 -13.12
CA LEU A 194 -11.52 -13.43 -13.57
C LEU A 194 -11.50 -13.36 -15.09
N VAL A 195 -12.34 -12.50 -15.64
CA VAL A 195 -12.21 -12.03 -17.01
C VAL A 195 -11.07 -11.01 -17.00
N ASP A 196 -9.97 -11.36 -17.67
CA ASP A 196 -8.78 -10.53 -17.72
C ASP A 196 -8.92 -9.39 -18.73
N ASN A 197 -9.42 -9.74 -19.92
CA ASN A 197 -9.63 -8.80 -21.02
C ASN A 197 -10.75 -9.28 -21.95
N VAL A 198 -11.35 -8.34 -22.68
CA VAL A 198 -12.30 -8.62 -23.77
C VAL A 198 -11.87 -7.76 -24.95
N ILE A 199 -11.64 -8.38 -26.10
CA ILE A 199 -11.07 -7.73 -27.28
C ILE A 199 -11.98 -7.96 -28.48
N ASP A 200 -12.39 -6.89 -29.16
CA ASP A 200 -13.07 -6.98 -30.46
C ASP A 200 -12.03 -7.16 -31.58
N THR A 201 -12.06 -8.32 -32.22
CA THR A 201 -11.14 -8.69 -33.32
C THR A 201 -11.80 -8.54 -34.70
N GLY A 202 -12.91 -7.80 -34.80
CA GLY A 202 -13.72 -7.73 -35.99
C GLY A 202 -14.82 -8.77 -35.90
N SER A 203 -14.76 -9.89 -36.62
CA SER A 203 -15.87 -10.87 -36.65
C SER A 203 -16.10 -11.62 -35.34
N PHE A 204 -15.14 -11.55 -34.41
CA PHE A 204 -15.15 -12.27 -33.15
C PHE A 204 -14.82 -11.36 -31.98
N ILE A 205 -15.36 -11.70 -30.82
CA ILE A 205 -14.93 -11.20 -29.53
C ILE A 205 -14.05 -12.25 -28.88
N GLN A 206 -12.81 -11.89 -28.58
CA GLN A 206 -11.92 -12.68 -27.75
C GLN A 206 -12.18 -12.32 -26.28
N VAL A 207 -12.33 -13.34 -25.44
CA VAL A 207 -12.48 -13.23 -24.00
C VAL A 207 -11.31 -13.96 -23.35
N ASP A 208 -10.52 -13.20 -22.61
CA ASP A 208 -9.36 -13.71 -21.89
C ASP A 208 -9.74 -13.98 -20.45
N ILE A 209 -9.41 -15.17 -19.95
CA ILE A 209 -9.76 -15.60 -18.60
C ILE A 209 -8.51 -16.01 -17.85
N ALA A 210 -8.43 -15.58 -16.59
CA ALA A 210 -7.38 -15.95 -15.68
C ALA A 210 -7.96 -16.62 -14.42
N ILE A 211 -7.19 -17.57 -13.88
CA ILE A 211 -7.44 -18.13 -12.55
C ILE A 211 -6.76 -17.23 -11.53
N ALA A 212 -7.49 -16.86 -10.48
CA ALA A 212 -6.96 -16.06 -9.40
C ALA A 212 -5.82 -16.80 -8.70
N SER A 213 -4.65 -16.17 -8.71
CA SER A 213 -3.44 -16.63 -8.07
C SER A 213 -2.67 -15.42 -7.56
N GLU A 214 -1.69 -15.65 -6.70
CA GLU A 214 -0.83 -14.56 -6.23
C GLU A 214 -0.11 -13.87 -7.39
N ALA A 215 0.39 -14.67 -8.34
CA ALA A 215 1.04 -14.20 -9.56
C ALA A 215 0.07 -13.37 -10.42
N TYR A 216 -1.18 -13.82 -10.61
CA TYR A 216 -2.18 -13.07 -11.36
C TYR A 216 -2.52 -11.72 -10.70
N CYS A 217 -2.80 -11.72 -9.39
CA CYS A 217 -3.13 -10.48 -8.69
C CYS A 217 -1.97 -9.47 -8.74
N ARG A 218 -0.72 -9.94 -8.64
CA ARG A 218 0.48 -9.13 -8.78
C ARG A 218 0.61 -8.56 -10.20
N HIS A 219 0.49 -9.40 -11.22
CA HIS A 219 0.55 -9.02 -12.64
C HIS A 219 -0.53 -7.98 -12.98
N ARG A 220 -1.78 -8.23 -12.59
CA ARG A 220 -2.91 -7.30 -12.81
C ARG A 220 -2.65 -5.94 -12.17
N LYS A 221 -2.13 -5.92 -10.93
CA LYS A 221 -1.80 -4.69 -10.20
C LYS A 221 -0.70 -3.90 -10.92
N GLN A 222 0.34 -4.57 -11.40
CA GLN A 222 1.40 -3.95 -12.21
C GLN A 222 0.86 -3.35 -13.50
N ARG A 223 0.00 -4.08 -14.24
CA ARG A 223 -0.64 -3.57 -15.46
C ARG A 223 -1.43 -2.29 -15.18
N LEU A 224 -2.24 -2.28 -14.12
CA LEU A 224 -3.01 -1.10 -13.72
C LEU A 224 -2.12 0.10 -13.38
N TYR A 225 -1.03 -0.11 -12.62
CA TYR A 225 -0.07 0.97 -12.34
C TYR A 225 0.60 1.51 -13.61
N ASN A 226 0.97 0.63 -14.53
CA ASN A 226 1.58 1.02 -15.80
C ASN A 226 0.60 1.83 -16.66
N THR A 227 -0.68 1.44 -16.72
CA THR A 227 -1.72 2.20 -17.42
C THR A 227 -1.91 3.60 -16.81
N ILE A 228 -1.96 3.71 -15.48
CA ILE A 228 -2.11 5.01 -14.78
C ILE A 228 -0.90 5.92 -14.99
N ASN A 229 0.31 5.36 -14.90
CA ASN A 229 1.54 6.12 -15.10
C ASN A 229 1.69 6.60 -16.55
N SER A 230 1.27 5.78 -17.52
CA SER A 230 1.32 6.11 -18.95
C SER A 230 0.21 7.12 -19.35
N GLY A 231 -0.97 7.03 -18.73
CA GLY A 231 -2.08 7.96 -18.96
C GLY A 231 -1.79 9.40 -18.50
N ASN A 232 -0.94 9.56 -17.48
CA ASN A 232 -0.49 10.88 -17.01
C ASN A 232 0.63 11.50 -17.87
N MET A 233 1.17 10.79 -18.86
CA MET A 233 2.18 11.35 -19.77
C MET A 233 1.58 12.05 -21.00
N HIS A 234 0.27 11.88 -21.30
CA HIS A 234 -0.38 12.49 -22.48
C HIS A 234 -1.13 13.81 -22.20
N SER A 235 -1.18 14.29 -20.95
CA SER A 235 -1.83 15.57 -20.60
C SER A 235 -0.91 16.80 -20.67
N ASN A 236 0.35 16.64 -21.08
CA ASN A 236 1.31 17.73 -21.28
C ASN A 236 1.58 18.04 -22.76
N VAL A 237 0.58 17.90 -23.63
CA VAL A 237 0.60 18.63 -24.91
C VAL A 237 0.15 20.05 -24.59
N SER A 238 1.14 20.87 -24.22
CA SER A 238 1.02 22.32 -24.16
C SER A 238 0.63 22.79 -25.56
N ASP A 239 -0.66 23.07 -25.74
CA ASP A 239 -1.24 23.73 -26.90
C ASP A 239 -0.75 25.19 -26.89
N LYS A 240 0.52 25.38 -27.25
CA LYS A 240 1.12 26.67 -27.59
C LYS A 240 1.09 26.77 -29.10
N ASP A 241 -0.07 27.06 -29.68
CA ASP A 241 -0.23 27.71 -30.98
C ASP A 241 -1.72 28.02 -31.21
N PHE A 242 -2.22 29.06 -30.53
CA PHE A 242 -3.41 29.83 -30.92
C PHE A 242 -3.19 31.31 -30.58
#